data_AF-A0A539EH21-F1
#
_entry.id   AF-A0A539EH21-F1
#
_cell.length_a   1.000
_cell.length_b   1.000
_cell.length_c   1.000
_cell.angle_alpha   90.00
_cell.angle_beta   90.00
_cell.angle_gamma   90.00
#
_symmetry.space_group_name_H-M   'P 1'
#
loop_
_entity.id
_entity.type
_entity.pdbx_description
1 polymer ?
#
loop_
_entity_poly.entity_id
_entity_poly.type
_entity_poly.pdbx_seq_one_letter_code
_entity_poly.pdbx_strand_id
1 'polypeptide(L)'
;DGAWHAADTHPALKELMRIHTVEEQRHMAFAREYLAAAFPRQRPWGRWYARIYVPIVVYSVVQASVDPAVYRAVGIPGGWEAAWLNPVRRARVKRSLARYTSFCRDIGLIVPSTEPLWRLLGLL
;
A
#
# COMPACT_ATOMS: atom_id res chain seq x y z
N ASP A 1 -7.16 5.72 18.51
CA ASP A 1 -7.39 7.17 18.71
C ASP A 1 -6.62 8.00 17.67
N GLY A 2 -6.97 7.81 16.39
CA GLY A 2 -6.25 8.35 15.23
C GLY A 2 -6.75 9.72 14.79
N ALA A 3 -6.96 10.63 15.75
CA ALA A 3 -7.23 12.01 15.44
C ALA A 3 -5.92 12.67 15.02
N TRP A 4 -5.59 12.61 13.73
CA TRP A 4 -4.88 13.73 13.12
C TRP A 4 -5.65 14.97 13.53
N HIS A 5 -5.01 15.97 14.15
CA HIS A 5 -5.67 17.23 14.44
C HIS A 5 -5.99 17.89 13.10
N ALA A 6 -7.10 17.49 12.51
CA ALA A 6 -7.66 18.14 11.34
C ALA A 6 -7.75 19.63 11.68
N ALA A 7 -8.09 20.01 12.92
CA ALA A 7 -8.07 21.37 13.42
C ALA A 7 -6.89 22.23 12.90
N ASP A 8 -5.65 21.74 12.97
CA ASP A 8 -4.44 22.53 12.71
C ASP A 8 -3.96 22.48 11.24
N THR A 9 -4.62 21.70 10.39
CA THR A 9 -4.27 21.62 8.97
C THR A 9 -4.85 22.82 8.21
N HIS A 10 -4.05 23.46 7.34
CA HIS A 10 -4.50 24.60 6.53
C HIS A 10 -5.80 24.25 5.75
N PRO A 11 -6.84 25.11 5.75
CA PRO A 11 -8.14 24.79 5.15
C PRO A 11 -8.06 24.34 3.68
N ALA A 12 -7.20 24.98 2.88
CA ALA A 12 -7.00 24.59 1.48
C ALA A 12 -6.44 23.17 1.34
N LEU A 13 -5.55 22.73 2.22
CA LEU A 13 -5.00 21.38 2.20
C LEU A 13 -6.07 20.35 2.57
N LYS A 14 -6.95 20.66 3.53
CA LYS A 14 -8.08 19.78 3.87
C LYS A 14 -8.99 19.55 2.68
N GLU A 15 -9.32 20.63 1.97
CA GLU A 15 -10.20 20.56 0.81
C GLU A 15 -9.54 19.80 -0.34
N LEU A 16 -8.25 20.02 -0.60
CA LEU A 16 -7.48 19.24 -1.56
C LEU A 16 -7.49 17.75 -1.22
N MET A 17 -7.22 17.39 0.03
CA MET A 17 -7.24 15.99 0.48
C MET A 17 -8.63 15.36 0.36
N ARG A 18 -9.70 16.13 0.62
CA ARG A 18 -11.09 15.68 0.46
C ARG A 18 -11.37 15.35 -1.01
N ILE A 19 -11.03 16.25 -1.93
CA ILE A 19 -11.22 16.06 -3.37
C ILE A 19 -10.39 14.85 -3.84
N HIS A 20 -9.10 14.81 -3.50
CA HIS A 20 -8.20 13.71 -3.86
C HIS A 20 -8.72 12.35 -3.38
N THR A 21 -9.21 12.27 -2.14
CA THR A 21 -9.75 11.01 -1.59
C THR A 21 -10.97 10.54 -2.36
N VAL A 22 -11.86 11.47 -2.75
CA VAL A 22 -13.06 11.14 -3.55
C VAL A 22 -12.66 10.68 -4.96
N GLU A 23 -11.71 11.36 -5.60
CA GLU A 23 -11.20 10.97 -6.92
C GLU A 23 -10.52 9.59 -6.89
N GLU A 24 -9.69 9.34 -5.88
CA GLU A 24 -8.98 8.08 -5.75
C GLU A 24 -9.91 6.91 -5.42
N GLN A 25 -11.03 7.15 -4.73
CA GLN A 25 -12.08 6.14 -4.56
C GLN A 25 -12.67 5.69 -5.91
N ARG A 26 -12.84 6.63 -6.85
CA ARG A 26 -13.31 6.32 -8.21
C ARG A 26 -12.26 5.52 -8.99
N HIS A 27 -10.98 5.89 -8.91
CA HIS A 27 -9.90 5.12 -9.52
C HIS A 27 -9.81 3.71 -8.95
N MET A 28 -9.88 3.57 -7.63
CA MET A 28 -9.88 2.27 -6.95
C MET A 28 -11.09 1.42 -7.31
N ALA A 29 -12.27 2.01 -7.53
CA ALA A 29 -13.46 1.28 -7.95
C ALA A 29 -13.28 0.71 -9.36
N PHE A 30 -12.86 1.55 -10.31
CA PHE A 30 -12.56 1.14 -11.68
C PHE A 30 -11.50 0.04 -11.74
N ALA A 31 -10.37 0.23 -11.05
CA ALA A 31 -9.28 -0.74 -11.04
C ALA A 31 -9.71 -2.10 -10.50
N ARG A 32 -10.52 -2.14 -9.42
CA ARG A 32 -11.03 -3.39 -8.85
C ARG A 32 -11.97 -4.10 -9.81
N GLU A 33 -12.93 -3.39 -10.39
CA GLU A 33 -13.88 -3.97 -11.35
C GLU A 33 -13.16 -4.51 -12.59
N TYR A 34 -12.26 -3.70 -13.16
CA TYR A 34 -11.45 -4.12 -14.30
C TYR A 34 -10.58 -5.33 -14.00
N LEU A 35 -9.83 -5.33 -12.88
CA LEU A 35 -8.94 -6.44 -12.54
C LEU A 35 -9.71 -7.72 -12.20
N ALA A 36 -10.87 -7.61 -11.55
CA ALA A 36 -11.72 -8.77 -11.26
C ALA A 36 -12.19 -9.46 -12.56
N ALA A 37 -12.53 -8.69 -13.60
CA ALA A 37 -12.92 -9.24 -14.89
C ALA A 37 -11.73 -9.70 -15.75
N ALA A 38 -10.65 -8.92 -15.78
CA ALA A 38 -9.55 -9.11 -16.71
C ALA A 38 -8.50 -10.11 -16.22
N PHE A 39 -8.13 -10.08 -14.94
CA PHE A 39 -7.02 -10.88 -14.41
C PHE A 39 -7.24 -12.40 -14.52
N PRO A 40 -8.43 -12.96 -14.20
CA PRO A 40 -8.69 -14.39 -14.37
C PRO A 40 -8.57 -14.85 -15.83
N ARG A 41 -8.89 -13.97 -16.79
CA ARG A 41 -8.86 -14.22 -18.24
C ARG A 41 -7.48 -14.04 -18.85
N GLN A 42 -6.49 -13.55 -18.09
CA GLN A 42 -5.12 -13.40 -18.58
C GLN A 42 -4.47 -14.74 -18.88
N ARG A 43 -3.55 -14.73 -19.85
CA ARG A 43 -2.76 -15.91 -20.20
C ARG A 43 -1.91 -16.36 -18.99
N PRO A 44 -1.64 -17.68 -18.84
CA PRO A 44 -0.97 -18.20 -17.65
C PRO A 44 0.35 -17.51 -17.28
N TRP A 45 1.18 -17.17 -18.26
CA TRP A 45 2.44 -16.46 -18.05
C TRP A 45 2.25 -15.02 -17.56
N GLY A 46 1.22 -14.31 -18.04
CA GLY A 46 0.90 -12.97 -17.56
C GLY A 46 0.47 -12.98 -16.10
N ARG A 47 -0.33 -13.98 -15.71
CA ARG A 47 -0.70 -14.18 -14.29
C ARG A 47 0.50 -14.54 -13.43
N TRP A 48 1.39 -15.41 -13.92
CA TRP A 48 2.61 -15.76 -13.21
C TRP A 48 3.54 -14.56 -13.02
N TYR A 49 3.76 -13.78 -14.08
CA TYR A 49 4.55 -12.55 -14.00
C TYR A 49 3.98 -11.58 -12.97
N ALA A 50 2.66 -11.32 -13.01
CA ALA A 50 2.01 -10.44 -12.05
C ALA A 50 2.13 -10.94 -10.60
N ARG A 51 2.00 -12.25 -10.36
CA ARG A 51 2.14 -12.86 -9.03
C ARG A 51 3.50 -12.60 -8.38
N ILE A 52 4.56 -12.49 -9.18
CA ILE A 52 5.92 -12.19 -8.72
C ILE A 52 6.17 -10.68 -8.67
N TYR A 53 5.74 -9.94 -9.69
CA TYR A 53 6.10 -8.53 -9.83
C TYR A 53 5.29 -7.60 -8.93
N VAL A 54 3.98 -7.85 -8.76
CA VAL A 54 3.11 -7.01 -7.95
C VAL A 54 3.57 -6.87 -6.48
N PRO A 55 3.95 -7.94 -5.74
CA PRO A 55 4.45 -7.75 -4.37
C PRO A 55 5.71 -6.87 -4.32
N ILE A 56 6.58 -6.93 -5.33
CA ILE A 56 7.78 -6.09 -5.41
C ILE A 56 7.38 -4.62 -5.58
N VAL A 57 6.45 -4.32 -6.49
CA VAL A 57 5.93 -2.96 -6.70
C VAL A 57 5.29 -2.42 -5.42
N VAL A 58 4.44 -3.21 -4.77
CA VAL A 58 3.77 -2.80 -3.52
C VAL A 58 4.80 -2.55 -2.42
N TYR A 59 5.81 -3.40 -2.30
CA TYR A 59 6.92 -3.19 -1.36
C TYR A 59 7.65 -1.87 -1.64
N SER A 60 7.98 -1.58 -2.90
CA SER A 60 8.64 -0.32 -3.29
C SER A 60 7.80 0.90 -2.93
N VAL A 61 6.48 0.87 -3.15
CA VAL A 61 5.57 1.96 -2.76
C VAL A 61 5.56 2.16 -1.25
N VAL A 62 5.52 1.08 -0.47
CA VAL A 62 5.60 1.15 1.01
C VAL A 62 6.92 1.75 1.47
N GLN A 63 8.04 1.45 0.81
CA GLN A 63 9.34 2.05 1.14
C GLN A 63 9.40 3.53 0.78
N ALA A 64 8.87 3.89 -0.38
CA ALA A 64 8.89 5.25 -0.91
C ALA A 64 7.89 6.20 -0.21
N SER A 65 7.04 5.68 0.68
CA SER A 65 5.98 6.47 1.33
C SER A 65 6.50 7.60 2.22
N VAL A 66 7.74 7.50 2.72
CA VAL A 66 8.39 8.56 3.50
C VAL A 66 9.85 8.68 3.07
N ASP A 67 10.25 9.86 2.62
CA ASP A 67 11.63 10.17 2.28
C ASP A 67 12.52 10.16 3.55
N PRO A 68 13.65 9.42 3.59
CA PRO A 68 14.58 9.43 4.72
C PRO A 68 15.06 10.83 5.13
N ALA A 69 15.15 11.78 4.20
CA ALA A 69 15.54 13.16 4.46
C ALA A 69 14.58 13.89 5.38
N VAL A 70 13.29 13.51 5.41
CA VAL A 70 12.29 14.10 6.31
C VAL A 70 12.70 13.88 7.76
N TYR A 71 13.15 12.68 8.14
CA TYR A 71 13.59 12.39 9.50
C TYR A 71 14.75 13.29 9.94
N ARG A 72 15.73 13.52 9.05
CA ARG A 72 16.83 14.45 9.32
C ARG A 72 16.34 15.89 9.44
N ALA A 73 15.45 16.32 8.55
CA ALA A 73 14.91 17.68 8.55
C ALA A 73 14.13 18.02 9.82
N VAL A 74 13.46 17.04 10.44
CA VAL A 74 12.74 17.21 11.71
C VAL A 74 13.56 16.87 12.96
N GLY A 75 14.88 16.69 12.82
CA GLY A 75 15.79 16.47 13.95
C GLY A 75 15.78 15.06 14.54
N ILE A 76 15.41 14.04 13.75
CA ILE A 76 15.39 12.62 14.16
C ILE A 76 16.51 11.86 13.42
N PRO A 77 17.77 11.92 13.89
CA PRO A 77 18.86 11.14 13.29
C PRO A 77 18.60 9.63 13.46
N GLY A 78 18.86 8.84 12.42
CA GLY A 78 18.56 7.39 12.41
C GLY A 78 17.06 7.06 12.42
N GLY A 79 16.18 8.06 12.22
CA GLY A 79 14.73 7.90 12.31
C GLY A 79 14.14 6.97 11.26
N TRP A 80 14.76 6.90 10.08
CA TRP A 80 14.30 6.00 9.01
C TRP A 80 14.52 4.53 9.40
N GLU A 81 15.71 4.19 9.91
CA GLU A 81 16.08 2.86 10.39
C GLU A 81 15.21 2.46 11.59
N ALA A 82 15.05 3.38 12.55
CA ALA A 82 14.19 3.17 13.71
C ALA A 82 12.73 2.92 13.29
N ALA A 83 12.21 3.69 12.33
CA ALA A 83 10.88 3.48 11.78
C ALA A 83 10.78 2.14 11.06
N TRP A 84 11.81 1.75 10.29
CA TRP A 84 11.85 0.47 9.57
C TRP A 84 11.77 -0.74 10.49
N LEU A 85 12.53 -0.72 11.58
CA LEU A 85 12.54 -1.79 12.57
C LEU A 85 11.32 -1.75 13.51
N ASN A 86 10.50 -0.69 13.45
CA ASN A 86 9.38 -0.50 14.35
C ASN A 86 8.23 -1.51 14.09
N PRO A 87 7.89 -2.40 15.05
CA PRO A 87 6.80 -3.36 14.88
C PRO A 87 5.43 -2.68 14.70
N VAL A 88 5.23 -1.49 15.26
CA VAL A 88 3.99 -0.70 15.11
C VAL A 88 3.84 -0.20 13.67
N ARG A 89 4.94 0.26 13.02
CA ARG A 89 4.92 0.63 11.60
C ARG A 89 4.55 -0.58 10.74
N ARG A 90 5.21 -1.72 10.98
CA ARG A 90 4.94 -2.96 10.24
C ARG A 90 3.49 -3.40 10.38
N ALA A 91 2.94 -3.37 11.60
CA ALA A 91 1.53 -3.69 11.84
C ALA A 91 0.58 -2.70 11.14
N ARG A 92 0.91 -1.40 11.12
CA ARG A 92 0.13 -0.38 10.41
C ARG A 92 0.11 -0.64 8.91
N VAL A 93 1.25 -0.92 8.28
CA VAL A 93 1.34 -1.25 6.85
C VAL A 93 0.43 -2.45 6.52
N LYS A 94 0.53 -3.54 7.28
CA LYS A 94 -0.31 -4.74 7.09
C LYS A 94 -1.80 -4.42 7.19
N ARG A 95 -2.21 -3.63 8.20
CA ARG A 95 -3.61 -3.18 8.35
C ARG A 95 -4.07 -2.32 7.17
N SER A 96 -3.24 -1.39 6.71
CA SER A 96 -3.55 -0.53 5.56
C SER A 96 -3.70 -1.33 4.26
N LEU A 97 -2.90 -2.38 4.08
CA LEU A 97 -2.94 -3.25 2.91
C LEU A 97 -4.01 -4.34 2.97
N ALA A 98 -4.64 -4.59 4.13
CA ALA A 98 -5.51 -5.76 4.33
C ALA A 98 -6.63 -5.89 3.30
N ARG A 99 -7.31 -4.79 2.96
CA ARG A 99 -8.37 -4.78 1.93
C ARG A 99 -7.81 -5.08 0.53
N TYR A 100 -6.66 -4.51 0.21
CA TYR A 100 -5.99 -4.71 -1.07
C TYR A 100 -5.50 -6.15 -1.23
N THR A 101 -4.85 -6.72 -0.21
CA THR A 101 -4.35 -8.10 -0.25
C THR A 101 -5.48 -9.12 -0.20
N SER A 102 -6.61 -8.83 0.46
CA SER A 102 -7.83 -9.63 0.34
C SER A 102 -8.32 -9.68 -1.10
N PHE A 103 -8.48 -8.51 -1.75
CA PHE A 103 -8.88 -8.46 -3.16
C PHE A 103 -7.91 -9.22 -4.08
N CYS A 104 -6.60 -9.10 -3.83
CA CYS A 104 -5.61 -9.84 -4.60
C CYS A 104 -5.73 -11.36 -4.43
N ARG A 105 -6.13 -11.84 -3.24
CA ARG A 105 -6.47 -13.27 -3.05
C ARG A 105 -7.73 -13.64 -3.83
N ASP A 106 -8.76 -12.81 -3.77
CA ASP A 106 -10.05 -13.06 -4.43
C ASP A 106 -9.91 -13.25 -5.95
N ILE A 107 -9.07 -12.44 -6.60
CA ILE A 107 -8.81 -12.56 -8.06
C ILE A 107 -7.75 -13.62 -8.41
N GLY A 108 -7.16 -14.30 -7.42
CA GLY A 108 -6.11 -15.32 -7.63
C GLY A 108 -4.73 -14.75 -7.98
N LEU A 109 -4.48 -13.47 -7.66
CA LEU A 109 -3.17 -12.83 -7.76
C LEU A 109 -2.27 -13.18 -6.57
N ILE A 110 -2.84 -13.41 -5.39
CA ILE A 110 -2.15 -14.06 -4.28
C ILE A 110 -2.66 -15.49 -4.19
N VAL A 111 -1.75 -16.45 -4.38
CA VAL A 111 -2.00 -17.88 -4.21
C VAL A 111 -1.07 -18.46 -3.15
N PRO A 112 -1.34 -19.66 -2.61
CA PRO A 112 -0.51 -20.26 -1.57
C PRO A 112 0.99 -20.34 -1.91
N SER A 113 1.33 -20.57 -3.19
CA SER A 113 2.72 -20.64 -3.64
C SER A 113 3.44 -19.29 -3.70
N THR A 114 2.71 -18.17 -3.76
CA THR A 114 3.30 -16.82 -3.81
C THR A 114 3.16 -16.08 -2.48
N GLU A 115 2.27 -16.52 -1.59
CA GLU A 115 2.07 -15.92 -0.27
C GLU A 115 3.36 -15.77 0.57
N PRO A 116 4.31 -16.73 0.58
CA PRO A 116 5.58 -16.57 1.29
C PRO A 116 6.37 -15.32 0.86
N LEU A 117 6.35 -14.94 -0.42
CA LEU A 117 7.01 -13.74 -0.92
C LEU A 117 6.39 -12.46 -0.32
N TRP A 118 5.07 -12.40 -0.23
CA TRP A 118 4.36 -11.28 0.39
C TRP A 118 4.67 -11.15 1.88
N ARG A 119 4.78 -12.28 2.60
CA ARG A 119 5.17 -12.32 4.02
C ARG A 119 6.62 -11.90 4.21
N LEU A 120 7.52 -12.36 3.35
CA LEU A 120 8.94 -11.98 3.35
C LEU A 120 9.11 -10.47 3.19
N LEU A 121 8.33 -9.86 2.30
CA LEU A 121 8.32 -8.41 2.08
C LEU A 121 7.54 -7.63 3.16
N GLY A 122 7.00 -8.31 4.17
CA GLY A 122 6.27 -7.70 5.28
C GLY A 122 4.88 -7.16 4.92
N LEU A 123 4.32 -7.56 3.78
CA LEU A 123 3.05 -7.08 3.24
C LEU A 123 1.83 -7.90 3.71
N LEU A 124 2.08 -9.11 4.23
CA LEU A 124 1.11 -10.00 4.89
C LEU A 124 1.58 -10.35 6.29
#